data_AF-A0ABD3F0D6-F1
#
_entry.id   AF-A0ABD3F0D6-F1
#
_cell.length_a   1.000
_cell.length_b   1.000
_cell.length_c   1.000
_cell.angle_alpha   90.00
_cell.angle_beta   90.00
_cell.angle_gamma   90.00
#
_symmetry.space_group_name_H-M   'P 1'
#
loop_
_entity.id
_entity.type
_entity.pdbx_description
1 polymer ?
#
loop_
_entity_poly.entity_id
_entity_poly.type
_entity_poly.pdbx_seq_one_letter_code
_entity_poly.pdbx_strand_id
1 'polypeptide(L)'
;MQRSPIRLNLQVVSRSGRRSDGVELTEALLVAPLPLSKSLEERKMSLLFIGTRVAPVAATVMIIATLVTCVSIAKANERYLGGLAWPYFSDTGRDIPGYAVFCAGLTTVSVALVLTWSANYQYQSELLRGETDPSASTIRNYCKAVRIIGVLSALELSILAFFSTTSYPDVHQYAAYWFFVLEAVALVLNTIASYKLSRLNKVLHNHGAGP
;
A
#
# COMPACT_ATOMS: atom_id res chain seq x y z
N MET A 1 32.51 9.48 60.47
CA MET A 1 31.87 10.13 59.30
C MET A 1 30.94 9.10 58.67
N GLN A 2 29.67 8.86 59.00
CA GLN A 2 28.51 9.62 59.48
C GLN A 2 28.06 10.78 58.58
N ARG A 3 27.10 10.48 57.69
CA ARG A 3 25.86 11.25 57.48
C ARG A 3 24.90 10.48 56.57
N SER A 4 23.79 10.04 57.16
CA SER A 4 22.47 9.90 56.54
C SER A 4 21.54 10.91 57.25
N PRO A 5 20.24 11.01 56.91
CA PRO A 5 19.65 11.69 55.77
C PRO A 5 18.79 12.90 56.21
N ILE A 6 18.46 13.84 55.31
CA ILE A 6 17.48 14.90 55.59
C ILE A 6 16.15 14.56 54.91
N ARG A 7 15.16 14.20 55.72
CA ARG A 7 13.73 14.23 55.40
C ARG A 7 13.25 15.69 55.50
N LEU A 8 12.45 16.13 54.53
CA LEU A 8 11.59 17.31 54.71
C LEU A 8 10.14 16.83 54.73
N ASN A 9 9.62 16.73 55.95
CA ASN A 9 8.20 16.75 56.27
C ASN A 9 7.77 18.22 56.22
N LEU A 10 6.80 18.55 55.37
CA LEU A 10 6.02 19.78 55.53
C LEU A 10 4.54 19.37 55.63
N GLN A 11 4.05 19.29 56.86
CA GLN A 11 2.64 19.40 57.17
C GLN A 11 2.33 20.84 57.58
N VAL A 12 1.02 21.15 57.65
CA VAL A 12 0.36 22.38 58.09
C VAL A 12 0.06 23.29 56.89
N VAL A 13 -1.19 23.48 56.45
CA VAL A 13 -2.29 24.12 57.20
C VAL A 13 -3.65 23.52 56.79
N SER A 14 -4.42 23.11 57.80
CA SER A 14 -5.87 22.99 57.73
C SER A 14 -6.50 24.38 57.81
N ARG A 15 -7.31 24.76 56.81
CA ARG A 15 -8.31 25.82 56.93
C ARG A 15 -9.66 25.33 56.44
N SER A 16 -10.48 24.96 57.41
CA SER A 16 -11.93 24.89 57.33
C SER A 16 -12.50 26.25 56.92
N GLY A 17 -13.38 26.26 55.91
CA GLY A 17 -14.45 27.25 55.84
C GLY A 17 -14.77 27.78 54.45
N ARG A 18 -15.97 27.39 53.99
CA ARG A 18 -16.97 28.26 53.33
C ARG A 18 -16.96 28.28 51.79
N ARG A 19 -17.77 27.37 51.23
CA ARG A 19 -18.83 27.61 50.22
C ARG A 19 -18.61 28.83 49.30
N SER A 20 -18.21 28.57 48.07
CA SER A 20 -18.65 29.33 46.91
C SER A 20 -18.65 28.41 45.69
N ASP A 21 -19.78 27.72 45.54
CA ASP A 21 -20.14 26.98 44.34
C ASP A 21 -20.13 27.96 43.16
N GLY A 22 -19.36 27.70 42.10
CA GLY A 22 -19.57 28.40 40.83
C GLY A 22 -18.39 28.74 39.92
N VAL A 23 -17.15 28.29 40.16
CA VAL A 23 -16.00 28.64 39.29
C VAL A 23 -15.11 27.45 38.87
N GLU A 24 -15.51 26.21 39.15
CA GLU A 24 -14.71 25.02 38.79
C GLU A 24 -15.24 24.25 37.56
N LEU A 25 -16.35 24.68 36.97
CA LEU A 25 -16.97 24.01 35.82
C LEU A 25 -16.47 24.50 34.45
N THR A 26 -15.62 25.53 34.41
CA THR A 26 -15.16 26.15 33.15
C THR A 26 -13.76 25.73 32.73
N GLU A 27 -12.92 25.19 33.63
CA GLU A 27 -11.57 24.73 33.27
C GLU A 27 -11.45 23.21 33.06
N ALA A 28 -12.38 22.42 33.60
CA ALA A 28 -12.40 20.97 33.39
C ALA A 28 -12.88 20.54 31.98
N LEU A 29 -13.37 21.48 31.16
CA LEU A 29 -13.87 21.20 29.81
C LEU A 29 -12.90 21.58 28.68
N LEU A 30 -11.69 22.04 28.98
CA LEU A 30 -10.78 22.62 27.98
C LEU A 30 -9.59 21.73 27.55
N VAL A 31 -9.43 20.50 28.04
CA VAL A 31 -8.33 19.62 27.60
C VAL A 31 -8.77 18.15 27.49
N ALA A 32 -9.69 17.87 26.58
CA ALA A 32 -9.81 16.53 26.01
C ALA A 32 -9.87 16.66 24.49
N PRO A 33 -8.79 16.38 23.74
CA PRO A 33 -8.91 16.28 22.29
C PRO A 33 -9.93 15.18 21.98
N LEU A 34 -10.98 15.56 21.25
CA LEU A 34 -12.12 14.73 20.87
C LEU A 34 -11.70 13.32 20.39
N PRO A 35 -12.52 12.28 20.63
CA PRO A 35 -12.35 10.92 20.09
C PRO A 35 -12.39 10.85 18.53
N LEU A 36 -12.62 11.98 17.86
CA LEU A 36 -12.72 12.09 16.41
C LEU A 36 -11.40 11.70 15.69
N SER A 37 -10.24 12.06 16.26
CA SER A 37 -8.93 11.74 15.65
C SER A 37 -8.66 10.24 15.62
N LYS A 38 -8.98 9.52 16.71
CA LYS A 38 -8.87 8.06 16.76
C LYS A 38 -9.81 7.39 15.75
N SER A 39 -11.06 7.86 15.66
CA SER A 39 -12.03 7.32 14.71
C SER A 39 -11.62 7.51 13.23
N LEU A 40 -10.90 8.60 12.94
CA LEU A 40 -10.41 8.91 11.60
C LEU A 40 -9.23 8.00 11.22
N GLU A 41 -8.28 7.80 12.13
CA GLU A 41 -7.13 6.91 11.91
C GLU A 41 -7.58 5.45 11.74
N GLU A 42 -8.54 4.98 12.53
CA GLU A 42 -9.13 3.63 12.37
C GLU A 42 -9.83 3.45 11.02
N ARG A 43 -10.60 4.45 10.58
CA ARG A 43 -11.21 4.46 9.24
C ARG A 43 -10.16 4.46 8.14
N LYS A 44 -9.13 5.29 8.25
CA LYS A 44 -8.01 5.37 7.30
C LYS A 44 -7.30 4.02 7.18
N MET A 45 -7.00 3.38 8.32
CA MET A 45 -6.35 2.06 8.34
C MET A 45 -7.23 0.97 7.73
N SER A 46 -8.54 1.00 8.01
CA SER A 46 -9.52 0.10 7.41
C SER A 46 -9.62 0.27 5.89
N LEU A 47 -9.66 1.52 5.41
CA LEU A 47 -9.68 1.83 3.98
C LEU A 47 -8.39 1.40 3.28
N LEU A 48 -7.23 1.60 3.89
CA LEU A 48 -5.94 1.12 3.37
C LEU A 48 -5.91 -0.41 3.33
N PHE A 49 -6.40 -1.08 4.38
CA PHE A 49 -6.48 -2.54 4.41
C PHE A 49 -7.40 -3.08 3.31
N ILE A 50 -8.59 -2.50 3.13
CA ILE A 50 -9.51 -2.90 2.06
C ILE A 50 -8.87 -2.61 0.69
N GLY A 51 -8.29 -1.42 0.51
CA GLY A 51 -7.65 -1.02 -0.75
C GLY A 51 -6.50 -1.94 -1.16
N THR A 52 -5.65 -2.35 -0.22
CA THR A 52 -4.54 -3.29 -0.48
C THR A 52 -5.00 -4.70 -0.85
N ARG A 53 -6.25 -5.08 -0.57
CA ARG A 53 -6.81 -6.39 -0.90
C ARG A 53 -7.67 -6.36 -2.16
N VAL A 54 -8.47 -5.31 -2.33
CA VAL A 54 -9.42 -5.19 -3.43
C VAL A 54 -8.74 -4.73 -4.71
N ALA A 55 -7.80 -3.77 -4.64
CA ALA A 55 -7.17 -3.22 -5.84
C ALA A 55 -6.38 -4.26 -6.67
N PRO A 56 -5.58 -5.17 -6.08
CA PRO A 56 -4.92 -6.25 -6.84
C PRO A 56 -5.91 -7.21 -7.51
N VAL A 57 -7.02 -7.54 -6.83
CA VAL A 57 -8.06 -8.42 -7.35
C VAL A 57 -8.76 -7.74 -8.53
N ALA A 58 -9.13 -6.47 -8.37
CA ALA A 58 -9.71 -5.67 -9.45
C ALA A 58 -8.76 -5.59 -10.65
N ALA A 59 -7.47 -5.32 -10.42
CA ALA A 59 -6.46 -5.29 -11.48
C ALA A 59 -6.38 -6.64 -12.22
N THR A 60 -6.42 -7.76 -11.49
CA THR A 60 -6.37 -9.11 -12.07
C THR A 60 -7.62 -9.43 -12.89
N VAL A 61 -8.80 -9.08 -12.38
CA VAL A 61 -10.07 -9.25 -13.12
C VAL A 61 -10.06 -8.40 -14.39
N MET A 62 -9.61 -7.14 -14.30
CA MET A 62 -9.54 -6.23 -15.43
C MET A 62 -8.57 -6.71 -16.51
N ILE A 63 -7.37 -7.19 -16.17
CA ILE A 63 -6.43 -7.72 -17.17
C ILE A 63 -7.01 -8.96 -17.85
N ILE A 64 -7.61 -9.89 -17.10
CA ILE A 64 -8.24 -11.09 -17.67
C ILE A 64 -9.38 -10.69 -18.63
N ALA A 65 -10.28 -9.81 -18.18
CA ALA A 65 -11.40 -9.34 -18.99
C ALA A 65 -10.91 -8.64 -20.28
N THR A 66 -9.86 -7.82 -20.17
CA THR A 66 -9.23 -7.14 -21.32
C THR A 66 -8.70 -8.16 -22.32
N LEU A 67 -7.90 -9.14 -21.87
CA LEU A 67 -7.32 -10.17 -22.72
C LEU A 67 -8.39 -11.04 -23.39
N VAL A 68 -9.39 -11.49 -22.63
CA VAL A 68 -10.52 -12.27 -23.15
C VAL A 68 -11.27 -11.48 -24.22
N THR A 69 -11.51 -10.19 -23.99
CA THR A 69 -12.20 -9.32 -24.95
C THR A 69 -11.37 -9.14 -26.22
N CYS A 70 -10.06 -8.87 -26.11
CA CYS A 70 -9.17 -8.73 -27.27
C CYS A 70 -9.10 -10.02 -28.10
N VAL A 71 -8.96 -11.18 -27.44
CA VAL A 71 -8.98 -12.49 -28.12
C VAL A 71 -10.33 -12.73 -28.81
N SER A 72 -11.44 -12.40 -28.15
CA SER A 72 -12.79 -12.58 -28.71
C SER A 72 -13.00 -11.71 -29.96
N ILE A 73 -12.56 -10.45 -29.92
CA ILE A 73 -12.60 -9.54 -31.07
C ILE A 73 -11.73 -10.06 -32.22
N ALA A 74 -10.51 -10.51 -31.94
CA ALA A 74 -9.61 -11.05 -32.96
C ALA A 74 -10.21 -12.29 -33.63
N LYS A 75 -10.78 -13.21 -32.84
CA LYS A 75 -11.49 -14.41 -33.33
C LYS A 75 -12.72 -14.06 -34.17
N ALA A 76 -13.54 -13.12 -33.71
CA ALA A 76 -14.76 -12.71 -34.41
C ALA A 76 -14.50 -12.01 -35.76
N ASN A 77 -13.35 -11.33 -35.88
CA ASN A 77 -12.95 -10.67 -37.13
C ASN A 77 -12.07 -11.56 -38.04
N GLU A 78 -11.95 -12.86 -37.72
CA GLU A 78 -11.12 -13.84 -38.43
C GLU A 78 -9.64 -13.42 -38.57
N ARG A 79 -9.17 -12.52 -37.71
CA ARG A 79 -7.78 -12.05 -37.71
C ARG A 79 -6.95 -13.03 -36.90
N TYR A 80 -6.43 -14.05 -37.59
CA TYR A 80 -5.60 -15.08 -36.97
C TYR A 80 -4.18 -14.57 -36.69
N LEU A 81 -3.74 -14.78 -35.46
CA LEU A 81 -2.53 -14.21 -34.88
C LEU A 81 -1.29 -15.09 -35.15
N GLY A 82 -1.10 -15.46 -36.41
CA GLY A 82 0.12 -16.16 -36.86
C GLY A 82 0.09 -17.69 -36.81
N GLY A 83 -1.08 -18.32 -36.88
CA GLY A 83 -1.19 -19.79 -37.07
C GLY A 83 -0.82 -20.66 -35.85
N LEU A 84 -0.45 -20.06 -34.71
CA LEU A 84 -0.31 -20.78 -33.44
C LEU A 84 -1.69 -21.10 -32.84
N ALA A 85 -1.79 -22.23 -32.13
CA ALA A 85 -3.02 -22.64 -31.44
C ALA A 85 -3.47 -21.62 -30.38
N TRP A 86 -2.50 -20.93 -29.76
CA TRP A 86 -2.71 -19.81 -28.84
C TRP A 86 -2.01 -18.56 -29.34
N PRO A 87 -2.71 -17.42 -29.46
CA PRO A 87 -2.13 -16.19 -29.96
C PRO A 87 -1.16 -15.54 -28.97
N TYR A 88 -0.15 -14.83 -29.48
CA TYR A 88 0.62 -13.88 -28.68
C TYR A 88 -0.33 -12.76 -28.21
N PHE A 89 -0.48 -12.61 -26.88
CA PHE A 89 -1.55 -11.79 -26.31
C PHE A 89 -1.46 -10.32 -26.71
N SER A 90 -0.26 -9.74 -26.79
CA SER A 90 -0.11 -8.36 -27.23
C SER A 90 -0.51 -8.14 -28.69
N ASP A 91 -0.46 -9.17 -29.53
CA ASP A 91 -0.91 -9.06 -30.92
C ASP A 91 -2.45 -9.05 -31.03
N THR A 92 -3.17 -9.60 -30.04
CA THR A 92 -4.64 -9.58 -30.01
C THR A 92 -5.19 -8.14 -29.91
N GLY A 93 -4.41 -7.23 -29.33
CA GLY A 93 -4.72 -5.81 -29.19
C GLY A 93 -4.12 -4.94 -30.29
N ARG A 94 -3.65 -5.49 -31.41
CA ARG A 94 -2.95 -4.71 -32.45
C ARG A 94 -3.88 -3.87 -33.32
N ASP A 95 -5.05 -4.42 -33.63
CA ASP A 95 -5.97 -3.89 -34.62
C ASP A 95 -7.21 -3.27 -33.97
N ILE A 96 -7.78 -2.22 -34.57
CA ILE A 96 -9.06 -1.63 -34.14
C ILE A 96 -10.20 -2.65 -34.39
N PRO A 97 -11.14 -2.84 -33.45
CA PRO A 97 -11.31 -2.12 -32.17
C PRO A 97 -10.52 -2.70 -30.98
N GLY A 98 -9.88 -3.86 -31.13
CA GLY A 98 -9.12 -4.53 -30.06
C GLY A 98 -8.02 -3.65 -29.46
N TYR A 99 -7.34 -2.83 -30.27
CA TYR A 99 -6.34 -1.87 -29.79
C TYR A 99 -6.87 -0.86 -28.78
N ALA A 100 -8.08 -0.32 -29.01
CA ALA A 100 -8.68 0.62 -28.06
C ALA A 100 -9.00 -0.05 -26.71
N VAL A 101 -9.49 -1.30 -26.76
CA VAL A 101 -9.78 -2.11 -25.56
C VAL A 101 -8.50 -2.45 -24.81
N PHE A 102 -7.45 -2.85 -25.53
CA PHE A 102 -6.15 -3.18 -24.96
C PHE A 102 -5.53 -1.97 -24.25
N CYS A 103 -5.51 -0.81 -24.92
CA CYS A 103 -5.04 0.45 -24.33
C CYS A 103 -5.81 0.81 -23.05
N ALA A 104 -7.14 0.88 -23.14
CA ALA A 104 -7.98 1.26 -22.00
C ALA A 104 -7.84 0.27 -20.83
N GLY A 105 -7.82 -1.02 -21.12
CA GLY A 105 -7.68 -2.08 -20.13
C GLY A 105 -6.34 -2.01 -19.40
N LEU A 106 -5.23 -1.96 -20.13
CA LEU A 106 -3.89 -1.90 -19.54
C LEU A 106 -3.63 -0.59 -18.80
N THR A 107 -4.11 0.55 -19.29
CA THR A 107 -4.02 1.82 -18.54
C THR A 107 -4.82 1.74 -17.24
N THR A 108 -6.00 1.12 -17.25
CA THR A 108 -6.80 0.93 -16.02
C THR A 108 -6.06 0.03 -15.01
N VAL A 109 -5.45 -1.07 -15.48
CA VAL A 109 -4.63 -1.96 -14.65
C VAL A 109 -3.41 -1.22 -14.09
N SER A 110 -2.73 -0.41 -14.92
CA SER A 110 -1.59 0.42 -14.50
C SER A 110 -1.97 1.36 -13.35
N VAL A 111 -3.09 2.08 -13.45
CA VAL A 111 -3.61 2.93 -12.36
C VAL A 111 -3.92 2.11 -11.11
N ALA A 112 -4.58 0.96 -11.25
CA ALA A 112 -4.90 0.08 -10.12
C ALA A 112 -3.64 -0.44 -9.42
N LEU A 113 -2.57 -0.76 -10.16
CA LEU A 113 -1.27 -1.17 -9.61
C LEU A 113 -0.59 -0.02 -8.87
N VAL A 114 -0.57 1.20 -9.43
CA VAL A 114 -0.02 2.39 -8.73
C VAL A 114 -0.74 2.61 -7.40
N LEU A 115 -2.07 2.51 -7.39
CA LEU A 115 -2.88 2.61 -6.17
C LEU A 115 -2.55 1.47 -5.19
N THR A 116 -2.42 0.25 -5.68
CA THR A 116 -2.05 -0.94 -4.87
C THR A 116 -0.71 -0.73 -4.18
N TRP A 117 0.34 -0.39 -4.93
CA TRP A 117 1.68 -0.20 -4.40
C TRP A 117 1.75 0.96 -3.40
N SER A 118 1.01 2.05 -3.68
CA SER A 118 0.92 3.20 -2.80
C SER A 118 0.16 2.88 -1.50
N ALA A 119 -0.99 2.20 -1.59
CA ALA A 119 -1.76 1.79 -0.42
C ALA A 119 -0.99 0.77 0.44
N ASN A 120 -0.27 -0.16 -0.19
CA ASN A 120 0.55 -1.15 0.50
C ASN A 120 1.68 -0.49 1.30
N TYR A 121 2.35 0.50 0.70
CA TYR A 121 3.35 1.30 1.41
C TYR A 121 2.76 2.05 2.60
N GLN A 122 1.61 2.72 2.40
CA GLN A 122 0.96 3.45 3.49
C GLN A 122 0.56 2.50 4.63
N TYR A 123 -0.05 1.36 4.31
CA TYR A 123 -0.40 0.33 5.29
C TYR A 123 0.82 -0.15 6.08
N GLN A 124 1.89 -0.56 5.40
CA GLN A 124 3.13 -1.01 6.05
C GLN A 124 3.82 0.08 6.86
N SER A 125 3.78 1.34 6.39
CA SER A 125 4.36 2.48 7.09
C SER A 125 3.62 2.80 8.38
N GLU A 126 2.28 2.71 8.39
CA GLU A 126 1.49 2.94 9.60
C GLU A 126 1.71 1.82 10.62
N LEU A 127 1.85 0.55 10.19
CA LEU A 127 2.20 -0.57 11.09
C LEU A 127 3.55 -0.40 11.77
N LEU A 128 4.49 0.32 11.13
CA LEU A 128 5.80 0.60 11.69
C LEU A 128 5.83 1.92 12.48
N ARG A 129 4.73 2.69 12.50
CA ARG A 129 4.72 4.03 13.10
C ARG A 129 4.94 3.94 14.61
N GLY A 130 5.93 4.67 15.12
CA GLY A 130 6.29 4.67 16.54
C GLY A 130 7.20 3.52 16.96
N GLU A 131 7.54 2.59 16.06
CA GLU A 131 8.45 1.48 16.37
C GLU A 131 9.91 1.94 16.40
N THR A 132 10.59 1.66 17.52
CA THR A 132 11.98 2.06 17.80
C THR A 132 13.00 0.94 17.54
N ASP A 133 12.56 -0.30 17.31
CA ASP A 133 13.45 -1.40 16.99
C ASP A 133 14.34 -1.06 15.76
N PRO A 134 15.67 -1.28 15.82
CA PRO A 134 16.57 -1.00 14.69
C PRO A 134 16.16 -1.73 13.41
N SER A 135 15.54 -2.92 13.51
CA SER A 135 15.01 -3.67 12.37
C SER A 135 13.86 -2.94 11.66
N ALA A 136 13.08 -2.13 12.36
CA ALA A 136 11.98 -1.36 11.78
C ALA A 136 12.47 -0.31 10.76
N SER A 137 13.64 0.29 10.99
CA SER A 137 14.27 1.21 10.02
C SER A 137 14.62 0.51 8.71
N THR A 138 15.12 -0.72 8.79
CA THR A 138 15.46 -1.53 7.63
C THR A 138 14.20 -1.94 6.87
N ILE A 139 13.15 -2.39 7.59
CA ILE A 139 11.86 -2.73 6.98
C ILE A 139 11.26 -1.52 6.26
N ARG A 140 11.29 -0.32 6.86
CA ARG A 140 10.84 0.92 6.20
C ARG A 140 11.55 1.18 4.87
N ASN A 141 12.86 0.93 4.79
CA ASN A 141 13.60 1.10 3.54
C ASN A 141 13.17 0.09 2.47
N TYR A 142 12.92 -1.16 2.84
CA TYR A 142 12.31 -2.14 1.93
C TYR A 142 10.94 -1.68 1.44
N CYS A 143 10.05 -1.22 2.34
CA CYS A 143 8.72 -0.73 1.96
C CYS A 143 8.81 0.44 0.97
N LYS A 144 9.74 1.38 1.17
CA LYS A 144 9.99 2.50 0.24
C LYS A 144 10.48 2.00 -1.12
N ALA A 145 11.45 1.09 -1.15
CA ALA A 145 11.98 0.52 -2.38
C ALA A 145 10.89 -0.21 -3.16
N VAL A 146 10.09 -1.03 -2.49
CA VAL A 146 8.93 -1.73 -3.06
C VAL A 146 7.97 -0.75 -3.72
N ARG A 147 7.60 0.34 -3.03
CA ARG A 147 6.73 1.38 -3.60
C ARG A 147 7.31 1.96 -4.88
N ILE A 148 8.58 2.36 -4.85
CA ILE A 148 9.22 3.02 -5.99
C ILE A 148 9.28 2.06 -7.18
N ILE A 149 9.80 0.85 -6.97
CA ILE A 149 9.95 -0.14 -8.05
C ILE A 149 8.59 -0.56 -8.59
N GLY A 150 7.60 -0.82 -7.73
CA GLY A 150 6.24 -1.21 -8.14
C GLY A 150 5.45 -0.10 -8.85
N VAL A 151 5.67 1.17 -8.49
CA VAL A 151 5.07 2.28 -9.24
C VAL A 151 5.76 2.45 -10.59
N LEU A 152 7.09 2.32 -10.66
CA LEU A 152 7.83 2.40 -11.91
C LEU A 152 7.45 1.26 -12.87
N SER A 153 7.32 0.02 -12.39
CA SER A 153 6.82 -1.10 -13.21
C SER A 153 5.42 -0.79 -13.76
N ALA A 154 4.50 -0.28 -12.93
CA ALA A 154 3.16 0.04 -13.39
C ALA A 154 3.14 1.09 -14.52
N LEU A 155 4.09 2.03 -14.57
CA LEU A 155 4.19 2.99 -15.68
C LEU A 155 4.60 2.32 -16.99
N GLU A 156 5.51 1.35 -16.95
CA GLU A 156 5.91 0.54 -18.12
C GLU A 156 4.70 -0.19 -18.73
N LEU A 157 3.72 -0.59 -17.91
CA LEU A 157 2.49 -1.20 -18.40
C LEU A 157 1.65 -0.24 -19.27
N SER A 158 1.67 1.06 -18.96
CA SER A 158 1.00 2.07 -19.80
C SER A 158 1.76 2.29 -21.12
N ILE A 159 3.09 2.29 -21.09
CA ILE A 159 3.93 2.35 -22.31
C ILE A 159 3.62 1.11 -23.17
N LEU A 160 3.64 -0.09 -22.59
CA LEU A 160 3.28 -1.34 -23.26
C LEU A 160 1.93 -1.27 -23.98
N ALA A 161 0.96 -0.59 -23.37
CA ALA A 161 -0.38 -0.45 -23.89
C ALA A 161 -0.43 0.39 -25.17
N PHE A 162 0.23 1.56 -25.18
CA PHE A 162 0.15 2.49 -26.31
C PHE A 162 1.06 2.12 -27.47
N PHE A 163 2.25 1.58 -27.19
CA PHE A 163 3.21 1.21 -28.23
C PHE A 163 2.90 -0.19 -28.75
N SER A 164 2.22 -0.30 -29.89
CA SER A 164 1.82 -1.57 -30.48
C SER A 164 3.00 -2.38 -31.04
N THR A 165 2.86 -3.71 -31.07
CA THR A 165 3.87 -4.62 -31.63
C THR A 165 4.15 -4.40 -33.12
N THR A 166 3.24 -3.76 -33.87
CA THR A 166 3.48 -3.47 -35.29
C THR A 166 4.11 -2.14 -35.60
N SER A 167 3.78 -1.10 -34.83
CA SER A 167 4.34 0.23 -35.11
C SER A 167 5.66 0.43 -34.36
N TYR A 168 5.80 -0.16 -33.18
CA TYR A 168 6.94 0.03 -32.29
C TYR A 168 7.35 -1.28 -31.58
N PRO A 169 7.72 -2.33 -32.34
CA PRO A 169 8.01 -3.67 -31.79
C PRO A 169 9.07 -3.64 -30.70
N ASP A 170 10.17 -2.92 -30.91
CA ASP A 170 11.28 -2.85 -29.96
C ASP A 170 10.84 -2.18 -28.65
N VAL A 171 10.16 -1.02 -28.76
CA VAL A 171 9.67 -0.28 -27.58
C VAL A 171 8.67 -1.12 -26.79
N HIS A 172 7.74 -1.79 -27.48
CA HIS A 172 6.77 -2.69 -26.85
C HIS A 172 7.49 -3.83 -26.10
N GLN A 173 8.46 -4.47 -26.74
CA GLN A 173 9.21 -5.58 -26.15
C GLN A 173 10.04 -5.14 -24.94
N TYR A 174 10.73 -4.00 -25.02
CA TYR A 174 11.48 -3.47 -23.88
C TYR A 174 10.55 -3.08 -22.72
N ALA A 175 9.42 -2.40 -23.00
CA ALA A 175 8.44 -2.05 -21.98
C ALA A 175 7.87 -3.30 -21.28
N ALA A 176 7.57 -4.36 -22.04
CA ALA A 176 7.12 -5.64 -21.48
C ALA A 176 8.18 -6.23 -20.54
N TYR A 177 9.43 -6.30 -21.01
CA TYR A 177 10.54 -6.85 -20.23
C TYR A 177 10.75 -6.06 -18.93
N TRP A 178 10.82 -4.74 -19.02
CA TRP A 178 10.97 -3.87 -17.85
C TRP A 178 9.80 -4.00 -16.89
N PHE A 179 8.56 -4.00 -17.38
CA PHE A 179 7.38 -4.24 -16.55
C PHE A 179 7.50 -5.54 -15.76
N PHE A 180 7.71 -6.67 -16.43
CA PHE A 180 7.73 -7.98 -15.76
C PHE A 180 8.89 -8.12 -14.79
N VAL A 181 10.09 -7.65 -15.16
CA VAL A 181 11.27 -7.74 -14.29
C VAL A 181 11.10 -6.85 -13.06
N LEU A 182 10.72 -5.59 -13.23
CA LEU A 182 10.54 -4.66 -12.11
C LEU A 182 9.39 -5.09 -11.21
N GLU A 183 8.27 -5.56 -11.78
CA GLU A 183 7.12 -6.06 -11.00
C GLU A 183 7.50 -7.30 -10.20
N ALA A 184 8.23 -8.25 -10.80
CA ALA A 184 8.72 -9.43 -10.10
C ALA A 184 9.64 -9.06 -8.93
N VAL A 185 10.58 -8.13 -9.15
CA VAL A 185 11.47 -7.63 -8.10
C VAL A 185 10.67 -6.93 -7.00
N ALA A 186 9.69 -6.09 -7.34
CA ALA A 186 8.82 -5.42 -6.37
C ALA A 186 8.04 -6.43 -5.52
N LEU A 187 7.48 -7.48 -6.13
CA LEU A 187 6.76 -8.55 -5.43
C LEU A 187 7.66 -9.35 -4.48
N VAL A 188 8.88 -9.70 -4.92
CA VAL A 188 9.85 -10.40 -4.07
C VAL A 188 10.24 -9.54 -2.88
N LEU A 189 10.60 -8.27 -3.11
CA LEU A 189 10.95 -7.33 -2.04
C LEU A 189 9.76 -7.11 -1.10
N ASN A 190 8.53 -7.02 -1.61
CA ASN A 190 7.33 -6.87 -0.80
C ASN A 190 7.08 -8.10 0.09
N THR A 191 7.34 -9.29 -0.45
CA THR A 191 7.24 -10.54 0.29
C THR A 191 8.25 -10.57 1.43
N ILE A 192 9.50 -10.18 1.16
CA ILE A 192 10.56 -10.07 2.18
C ILE A 192 10.19 -9.03 3.26
N ALA A 193 9.71 -7.85 2.86
CA ALA A 193 9.28 -6.80 3.78
C ALA A 193 8.13 -7.27 4.68
N SER A 194 7.11 -7.90 4.08
CA SER A 194 5.95 -8.44 4.79
C SER A 194 6.32 -9.57 5.75
N TYR A 195 7.25 -10.44 5.36
CA TYR A 195 7.79 -11.50 6.23
C TYR A 195 8.52 -10.91 7.44
N LYS A 196 9.43 -9.95 7.22
CA LYS A 196 10.15 -9.27 8.30
C LYS A 196 9.21 -8.52 9.25
N LEU A 197 8.21 -7.82 8.70
CA LEU A 197 7.18 -7.14 9.48
C LEU A 197 6.38 -8.10 10.36
N SER A 198 5.98 -9.24 9.80
CA SER A 198 5.26 -10.28 10.54
C SER A 198 6.09 -10.89 11.68
N ARG A 199 7.40 -11.06 11.46
CA ARG A 199 8.35 -11.53 12.48
C ARG A 199 8.51 -10.51 13.61
N LEU A 200 8.67 -9.23 13.28
CA LEU A 200 8.78 -8.14 14.25
C LEU A 200 7.52 -8.08 15.14
N ASN A 201 6.34 -8.13 14.53
CA ASN A 201 5.08 -8.08 15.26
C ASN A 201 4.91 -9.27 16.25
N LYS A 202 5.33 -10.49 15.85
CA LYS A 202 5.31 -11.65 16.75
C LYS A 202 6.25 -11.48 17.95
N VAL A 203 7.44 -10.93 17.74
CA VAL A 203 8.42 -10.69 18.81
C VAL A 203 7.89 -9.67 19.82
N LEU A 204 7.28 -8.58 19.33
CA LEU A 204 6.65 -7.55 20.17
C LEU A 204 5.51 -8.12 21.01
N HIS A 205 4.62 -8.92 20.41
CA HIS A 205 3.53 -9.57 21.15
C HIS A 205 4.04 -10.54 22.23
N ASN A 206 5.09 -11.30 21.93
CA ASN A 206 5.66 -12.24 22.91
C ASN A 206 6.37 -11.53 24.06
N HIS A 207 6.98 -10.36 23.83
CA HIS A 207 7.63 -9.57 24.89
C HIS A 207 6.66 -8.68 25.67
N GLY A 208 5.54 -8.24 25.06
CA GLY A 208 4.47 -7.52 25.75
C GLY A 208 3.58 -8.39 26.63
N ALA A 209 3.72 -9.72 26.54
CA ALA A 209 2.97 -10.71 27.33
C ALA A 209 3.82 -11.34 28.47
N GLY A 210 4.78 -10.59 29.02
CA GLY A 210 5.54 -11.01 30.22
C GLY A 210 4.81 -10.68 31.53
N PRO A 211 5.09 -11.45 32.60
CA PRO A 211 4.14 -12.23 33.42
C PRO A 211 3.11 -11.45 34.24
#